data_AF-A0A952UIC2-F1
#
_entry.id   AF-A0A952UIC2-F1
#
_cell.length_a   1.000
_cell.length_b   1.000
_cell.length_c   1.000
_cell.angle_alpha   90.00
_cell.angle_beta   90.00
_cell.angle_gamma   90.00
#
_symmetry.space_group_name_H-M   'P 1'
#
loop_
_entity.id
_entity.type
_entity.pdbx_description
1 polymer ?
#
loop_
_entity_poly.entity_id
_entity_poly.type
_entity_poly.pdbx_seq_one_letter_code
_entity_poly.pdbx_strand_id
1 'polypeptide(L)' 'MVKCTACGKEIEHVPNWFDSVNVVLICNNCPNRDIRNISEIRLDENGNEIKDPKK' A
#
# COMPACT_ATOMS: atom_id res chain seq x y z
N MET A 1 12.80 -6.21 7.10
CA MET A 1 12.97 -5.50 5.82
C MET A 1 11.63 -5.40 5.13
N VAL A 2 11.24 -4.18 4.77
CA VAL A 2 9.95 -3.91 4.14
C VAL A 2 10.06 -4.12 2.64
N LYS A 3 9.07 -4.78 2.03
CA LYS A 3 9.00 -4.99 0.58
C LYS A 3 7.88 -4.14 -0.02
N CYS A 4 8.13 -3.62 -1.21
CA CYS A 4 7.12 -2.97 -2.02
C CYS A 4 5.98 -3.97 -2.31
N THR A 5 4.75 -3.59 -1.95
CA THR A 5 3.57 -4.46 -2.11
C THR A 5 3.28 -4.76 -3.59
N ALA A 6 3.64 -3.86 -4.50
CA ALA A 6 3.36 -4.00 -5.92
C ALA A 6 4.44 -4.74 -6.72
N CYS A 7 5.73 -4.57 -6.40
CA CYS A 7 6.82 -5.18 -7.18
C CYS A 7 7.73 -6.12 -6.39
N GLY A 8 7.50 -6.29 -5.08
CA GLY A 8 8.24 -7.20 -4.21
C GLY A 8 9.69 -6.77 -3.90
N LYS A 9 10.17 -5.67 -4.47
CA LYS A 9 11.51 -5.13 -4.21
C LYS A 9 11.62 -4.60 -2.79
N GLU A 10 12.81 -4.74 -2.23
CA GLU A 10 13.14 -4.27 -0.90
C GLU A 10 13.17 -2.75 -0.81
N ILE A 11 12.75 -2.19 0.32
CA ILE A 11 12.79 -0.77 0.64
C ILE A 11 13.76 -0.60 1.82
N GLU A 12 14.97 -0.13 1.54
CA GLU A 12 16.08 -0.08 2.52
C GLU A 12 15.85 0.91 3.67
N HIS A 13 15.10 1.99 3.44
CA HIS A 13 14.97 3.11 4.37
C HIS A 13 13.53 3.32 4.85
N VAL A 14 12.96 2.31 5.51
CA VAL A 14 11.65 2.46 6.17
C VAL A 14 11.85 2.59 7.68
N PRO A 15 11.34 3.65 8.32
CA PRO A 15 11.40 3.80 9.77
C PRO A 15 10.68 2.65 10.48
N ASN A 16 11.22 2.17 11.61
CA ASN A 16 10.64 1.04 12.36
C ASN A 16 9.19 1.27 12.83
N TRP A 17 8.76 2.53 12.97
CA TRP A 17 7.39 2.84 13.37
C TRP A 17 6.36 2.50 12.28
N PHE A 18 6.77 2.41 11.00
CA PHE A 18 5.89 2.03 9.89
C PHE A 18 5.42 0.58 9.98
N ASP A 19 6.17 -0.30 10.66
CA ASP A 19 5.76 -1.70 10.84
C ASP A 19 4.44 -1.83 11.61
N SER A 20 4.09 -0.81 12.41
CA SER A 20 2.84 -0.77 13.19
C SER A 20 1.64 -0.19 12.42
N VAL A 21 1.88 0.43 11.26
CA VAL A 21 0.84 1.12 10.49
C VAL A 21 0.44 0.25 9.30
N ASN A 22 -0.86 -0.03 9.16
CA ASN A 22 -1.36 -0.81 8.05
C ASN A 22 -1.50 0.08 6.81
N VAL A 23 -0.41 0.24 6.08
CA VAL A 23 -0.33 1.05 4.85
C VAL A 23 0.34 0.27 3.74
N VAL A 24 -0.12 0.51 2.51
CA VAL A 24 0.47 -0.06 1.30
C VAL A 24 1.76 0.70 0.99
N LEU A 25 2.88 -0.02 0.92
CA LEU A 25 4.19 0.58 0.66
C LEU A 25 4.58 0.32 -0.81
N ILE A 26 4.72 1.41 -1.56
CA ILE A 26 5.08 1.38 -2.99
C ILE A 26 6.44 2.07 -3.15
N CYS A 27 7.44 1.37 -3.70
CA CYS A 27 8.73 1.99 -3.97
C CYS A 27 8.66 3.00 -5.13
N ASN A 28 9.54 4.00 -5.11
CA ASN A 28 9.55 5.07 -6.12
C ASN A 28 9.76 4.55 -7.56
N ASN A 29 10.48 3.44 -7.72
CA ASN A 29 10.79 2.82 -9.01
C ASN A 29 9.85 1.66 -9.37
N CYS A 30 8.65 1.62 -8.78
CA CYS A 30 7.68 0.58 -9.11
C CYS A 30 7.16 0.78 -10.54
N PRO A 31 7.25 -0.24 -11.43
CA PRO A 31 6.78 -0.12 -12.81
C PRO A 31 5.25 0.02 -12.91
N ASN A 32 4.51 -0.49 -11.93
CA ASN A 32 3.06 -0.33 -11.79
C ASN A 32 2.73 0.63 -10.64
N ARG A 33 3.24 1.86 -10.71
CA ARG A 33 2.95 2.88 -9.70
C ARG A 33 1.53 3.42 -9.90
N ASP A 34 0.57 2.76 -9.29
CA ASP A 34 -0.79 3.27 -9.15
C ASP A 34 -0.77 4.30 -8.00
N ILE A 35 -0.77 5.60 -8.34
CA ILE A 35 -0.75 6.68 -7.34
C ILE A 35 -2.16 6.78 -6.75
N ARG A 36 -2.36 6.13 -5.60
CA ARG A 36 -3.60 6.20 -4.85
C ARG A 36 -3.55 7.34 -3.84
N ASN A 37 -4.62 8.14 -3.79
CA ASN A 37 -4.74 9.19 -2.79
C ASN A 37 -4.96 8.55 -1.41
N ILE A 38 -4.38 9.12 -0.35
CA ILE A 38 -4.62 8.67 1.03
C ILE A 38 -6.09 8.80 1.46
N SER A 39 -6.86 9.64 0.77
CA SER A 39 -8.31 9.78 0.94
C SER A 39 -9.13 8.92 -0.02
N GLU A 40 -8.50 8.05 -0.82
CA GLU A 40 -9.23 7.19 -1.76
C GLU A 40 -9.95 6.07 -1.00
N ILE A 41 -11.26 5.99 -1.19
CA ILE A 41 -12.11 4.93 -0.65
C ILE A 41 -12.63 4.12 -1.82
N ARG A 42 -12.46 2.80 -1.77
CA ARG A 42 -13.06 1.87 -2.74
C ARG A 42 -14.40 1.40 -2.20
N LEU A 43 -15.45 1.62 -2.98
CA LEU A 43 -16.80 1.19 -2.64
C LEU A 43 -17.22 0.03 -3.56
N ASP A 44 -17.95 -0.93 -3.02
CA ASP A 44 -18.59 -1.97 -3.82
C ASP A 44 -19.87 -1.43 -4.49
N GLU A 45 -20.51 -2.27 -5.31
CA GLU A 45 -21.77 -1.92 -6.01
C GLU A 45 -22.92 -1.61 -5.02
N ASN A 46 -22.76 -1.98 -3.75
CA ASN A 46 -23.72 -1.75 -2.67
C ASN A 46 -23.31 -0.56 -1.76
N GLY A 47 -22.26 0.18 -2.12
CA GLY A 47 -21.77 1.35 -1.37
C GLY A 47 -21.01 1.01 -0.08
N ASN A 48 -20.61 -0.24 0.13
CA ASN A 48 -19.79 -0.63 1.28
C ASN A 48 -18.31 -0.43 0.98
N GLU A 49 -17.54 -0.07 2.01
CA GLU A 49 -16.09 0.01 1.92
C GLU A 49 -15.49 -1.37 1.61
N ILE A 50 -14.86 -1.47 0.43
CA ILE A 50 -14.02 -2.60 0.07
C ILE A 50 -12.70 -2.42 0.83
N LYS A 51 -12.60 -3.10 1.97
CA LYS A 51 -11.34 -3.21 2.70
C LYS A 51 -10.37 -3.97 1.82
N ASP A 52 -9.29 -3.32 1.37
CA ASP A 52 -8.21 -4.02 0.69
C ASP A 52 -7.76 -5.20 1.56
N PRO A 53 -7.54 -6.39 0.98
CA PRO A 53 -7.23 -7.58 1.74
C PRO A 53 -5.95 -7.34 2.56
N LYS A 54 -6.09 -7.40 3.89
CA LYS A 54 -4.95 -7.44 4.82
C LYS A 54 -4.18 -8.73 4.52
N LYS A 55 -3.00 -8.58 3.92
CA LYS A 55 -2.08 -9.68 3.63
C LYS A 55 -1.04 -9.81 4.73
#